data_AF-A0AAD7RD59-F1
#
_entry.id   AF-A0AAD7RD59-F1
#
_cell.length_a   1.000
_cell.length_b   1.000
_cell.length_c   1.000
_cell.angle_alpha   90.00
_cell.angle_beta   90.00
_cell.angle_gamma   90.00
#
_symmetry.space_group_name_H-M   'P 1'
#
loop_
_entity.id
_entity.type
_entity.pdbx_description
1 polymer ?
#
loop_
_entity_poly.entity_id
_entity_poly.type
_entity_poly.pdbx_seq_one_letter_code
_entity_poly.pdbx_strand_id
1 'polypeptide(L)'
;MPNKKRADMVKTGGGPKTPELTPTEELALQQNRGRPIMEGIAGGSSSEQAGSSARSPSVKAAGHSVTLLQPPPIVLVRGEEPTDEASPEPGPSHSAGIGDGENESESQGDVRTLYKRYLRAEIASRQLKMRKLHKDIALLDRQLDLVRSARPSGLAPGHLQD
;
A
#
# COMPACT_ATOMS: atom_id res chain seq x y z
N MET A 1 1.53 68.24 23.33
CA MET A 1 1.08 66.88 23.73
C MET A 1 1.93 65.84 23.00
N PRO A 2 2.98 65.26 23.59
CA PRO A 2 3.68 64.11 23.03
C PRO A 2 3.26 62.82 23.76
N ASN A 3 2.59 61.91 23.05
CA ASN A 3 2.23 60.59 23.57
C ASN A 3 3.46 59.67 23.57
N LYS A 4 3.94 59.29 24.76
CA LYS A 4 5.00 58.28 24.96
C LYS A 4 4.43 56.89 24.70
N LYS A 5 4.95 56.20 23.66
CA LYS A 5 4.76 54.77 23.44
C LYS A 5 5.49 53.97 24.53
N ARG A 6 4.76 53.12 25.25
CA ARG A 6 5.19 51.95 26.04
C ARG A 6 4.03 50.96 25.96
N ALA A 7 4.17 49.65 25.85
CA ALA A 7 5.30 48.76 25.93
C ALA A 7 4.95 47.53 25.09
N ASP A 8 5.93 46.95 24.40
CA ASP A 8 5.81 45.61 23.83
C ASP A 8 5.75 44.60 24.98
N MET A 9 4.55 44.09 25.24
CA MET A 9 4.34 42.99 26.18
C MET A 9 4.47 41.70 25.38
N VAL A 10 5.67 41.12 25.42
CA VAL A 10 5.99 39.78 24.93
C VAL A 10 4.98 38.79 25.53
N LYS A 11 4.03 38.35 24.69
CA LYS A 11 3.10 37.27 25.04
C LYS A 11 3.86 35.95 24.89
N THR A 12 4.53 35.51 25.95
CA THR A 12 4.98 34.12 26.04
C THR A 12 3.73 33.26 26.26
N GLY A 13 3.26 32.60 25.20
CA GLY A 13 2.13 31.67 25.24
C GLY A 13 2.48 30.42 26.04
N GLY A 14 2.47 30.53 27.36
CA GLY A 14 2.55 29.38 28.27
C GLY A 14 1.18 28.71 28.34
N GLY A 15 0.95 27.76 27.45
CA GLY A 15 -0.20 26.85 27.57
C GLY A 15 -0.16 26.10 28.91
N PRO A 16 -1.30 25.56 29.35
CA PRO A 16 -1.37 24.77 30.58
C PRO A 16 -0.34 23.64 30.57
N LYS A 17 0.16 23.29 31.77
CA LYS A 17 1.18 22.24 31.96
C LYS A 17 0.77 20.99 31.19
N THR A 18 1.63 20.54 30.26
CA THR A 18 1.39 19.31 29.51
C THR A 18 1.18 18.16 30.50
N PRO A 19 0.16 17.30 30.31
CA PRO A 19 -0.05 16.15 31.17
C PRO A 19 1.20 15.26 31.19
N GLU A 20 1.38 14.53 32.29
CA GLU A 20 2.47 13.54 32.36
C GLU A 20 2.25 12.49 31.28
N LEU A 21 3.32 12.16 30.56
CA LEU A 21 3.28 11.23 29.46
C LEU A 21 2.89 9.84 29.98
N THR A 22 1.94 9.21 29.30
CA THR A 22 1.63 7.81 29.56
C THR A 22 2.84 6.93 29.19
N PRO A 23 2.99 5.73 29.77
CA PRO A 23 4.06 4.81 29.41
C PRO A 23 4.13 4.53 27.89
N THR A 24 2.98 4.52 27.22
CA THR A 24 2.88 4.35 25.78
C THR A 24 3.43 5.54 25.01
N GLU A 25 3.12 6.77 25.44
CA GLU A 25 3.64 7.99 24.80
C GLU A 25 5.15 8.14 25.02
N GLU A 26 5.64 7.75 26.20
CA GLU A 26 7.08 7.76 26.46
C GLU A 26 7.84 6.80 25.53
N LEU A 27 7.33 5.57 25.34
CA LEU A 27 7.91 4.60 24.39
C LEU A 27 7.87 5.13 22.95
N ALA A 28 6.79 5.81 22.55
CA ALA A 28 6.67 6.41 21.22
C ALA A 28 7.72 7.52 21.00
N LEU A 29 7.99 8.35 22.01
CA LEU A 29 9.04 9.38 21.92
C LEU A 29 10.44 8.77 21.88
N GLN A 30 10.68 7.68 22.62
CA GLN A 30 11.96 6.97 22.58
C GLN A 30 12.28 6.41 21.18
N GLN A 31 11.26 5.93 20.45
CA GLN A 31 11.41 5.44 19.06
C GLN A 31 11.78 6.53 18.03
N ASN A 32 11.57 7.79 18.39
CA ASN A 32 11.94 8.94 17.57
C ASN A 32 13.31 9.52 17.93
N ARG A 33 13.98 9.02 18.97
CA ARG A 33 15.34 9.45 19.32
C ARG A 33 16.31 9.15 18.17
N GLY A 34 17.10 10.15 17.79
CA GLY A 34 18.10 10.04 16.73
C GLY A 34 17.56 10.15 15.30
N ARG A 35 16.24 10.34 15.11
CA ARG A 35 15.70 10.68 13.79
C ARG A 35 15.97 12.17 13.50
N PRO A 36 16.40 12.53 12.28
CA PRO A 36 16.56 13.92 11.91
C PRO A 36 15.21 14.64 12.02
N ILE A 37 15.15 15.70 12.82
CA ILE A 37 14.00 16.58 12.90
C ILE A 37 14.03 17.44 11.65
N MET A 38 13.04 17.29 10.77
CA MET A 38 12.89 18.14 9.60
C MET A 38 12.32 19.48 10.05
N GLU A 39 13.14 20.53 10.04
CA GLU A 39 12.65 21.90 10.19
C GLU A 39 11.72 22.21 9.01
N GLY A 40 10.59 22.86 9.28
CA GLY A 40 9.67 23.28 8.23
C GLY A 40 10.35 24.27 7.29
N ILE A 41 10.29 24.02 5.98
CA ILE A 41 10.77 24.99 5.00
C ILE A 41 9.82 26.20 4.97
N ALA A 42 10.36 27.40 5.15
CA ALA A 42 9.59 28.62 4.96
C ALA A 42 9.41 28.88 3.45
N GLY A 43 8.17 29.03 2.99
CA GLY A 43 7.88 29.54 1.64
C GLY A 43 7.51 28.50 0.58
N GLY A 44 6.56 27.61 0.87
CA GLY A 44 5.91 26.81 -0.17
C GLY A 44 5.00 27.68 -1.04
N SER A 45 5.49 28.18 -2.17
CA SER A 45 4.63 28.75 -3.22
C SER A 45 4.06 27.62 -4.07
N SER A 46 2.74 27.58 -4.19
CA SER A 46 2.01 26.69 -5.10
C SER A 46 2.24 27.15 -6.54
N SER A 47 2.82 26.30 -7.39
CA SER A 47 2.84 26.52 -8.84
C SER A 47 1.65 25.81 -9.49
N GLU A 48 0.91 26.54 -10.33
CA GLU A 48 -0.17 25.97 -11.14
C GLU A 48 0.37 24.88 -12.07
N GLN A 49 -0.35 23.77 -12.14
CA GLN A 49 0.00 22.65 -13.01
C GLN A 49 -0.35 23.03 -14.46
N ALA A 50 0.64 23.47 -15.22
CA ALA A 50 0.51 23.64 -16.66
C ALA A 50 0.23 22.27 -17.30
N GLY A 51 -1.00 22.05 -17.72
CA GLY A 51 -1.38 20.88 -18.49
C GLY A 51 -0.70 20.90 -19.85
N SER A 52 0.13 19.89 -20.13
CA SER A 52 0.20 19.29 -21.45
C SER A 52 0.73 17.86 -21.29
N SER A 53 0.18 16.96 -22.09
CA SER A 53 0.44 15.52 -22.10
C SER A 53 1.95 15.20 -22.12
N ALA A 54 2.55 15.04 -20.95
CA ALA A 54 3.94 14.64 -20.78
C ALA A 54 3.96 13.28 -20.09
N ARG A 55 3.89 12.20 -20.89
CA ARG A 55 4.09 10.84 -20.40
C ARG A 55 5.46 10.78 -19.72
N SER A 56 5.47 10.53 -18.41
CA SER A 56 6.71 10.49 -17.62
C SER A 56 7.66 9.43 -18.18
N PRO A 57 8.96 9.71 -18.29
CA PRO A 57 9.93 8.72 -18.73
C PRO A 57 9.92 7.50 -17.80
N SER A 58 9.97 6.30 -18.36
CA SER A 58 10.10 5.07 -17.58
C SER A 58 11.56 4.83 -17.22
N VAL A 59 11.82 4.41 -15.98
CA VAL A 59 13.18 4.16 -15.50
C VAL A 59 13.49 2.66 -15.60
N LYS A 60 14.67 2.30 -16.11
CA LYS A 60 15.20 0.93 -16.06
C LYS A 60 16.47 0.91 -15.21
N ALA A 61 16.49 0.04 -14.21
CA ALA A 61 17.67 -0.22 -13.40
C ALA A 61 18.35 -1.50 -13.89
N ALA A 62 19.64 -1.41 -14.22
CA ALA A 62 20.47 -2.56 -14.57
C ALA A 62 21.68 -2.57 -13.62
N GLY A 63 21.66 -3.50 -12.65
CA GLY A 63 22.68 -3.55 -11.60
C GLY A 63 22.69 -2.27 -10.77
N HIS A 64 23.78 -1.51 -10.85
CA HIS A 64 24.04 -0.28 -10.10
C HIS A 64 23.86 1.00 -10.95
N SER A 65 23.36 0.89 -12.18
CA SER A 65 23.06 2.04 -13.04
C SER A 65 21.56 2.18 -13.31
N VAL A 66 21.11 3.43 -13.39
CA VAL A 66 19.73 3.82 -13.65
C VAL A 66 19.70 4.65 -14.92
N THR A 67 18.94 4.22 -15.92
CA THR A 67 18.79 4.94 -17.19
C THR A 67 17.33 5.28 -17.46
N LEU A 68 17.14 6.45 -18.05
CA LEU A 68 15.85 7.01 -18.40
C LEU A 68 15.47 6.54 -19.81
N LEU A 69 14.37 5.82 -19.97
CA LEU A 69 13.88 5.38 -21.28
C LEU A 69 12.81 6.34 -21.80
N GLN A 70 12.99 6.77 -23.06
CA GLN A 70 11.99 7.53 -23.77
C GLN A 70 10.85 6.60 -24.20
N PRO A 71 9.57 6.98 -23.96
CA PRO A 71 8.44 6.17 -24.39
C PRO A 71 8.32 6.12 -25.92
N PRO A 72 7.86 5.00 -26.50
CA PRO A 72 7.71 4.86 -27.95
C PRO A 72 6.64 5.83 -28.49
N PRO A 73 6.80 6.34 -29.73
CA PRO A 73 5.86 7.26 -30.35
C PRO A 73 4.52 6.57 -30.63
N ILE A 74 3.42 7.27 -30.33
CA ILE A 74 2.07 6.80 -30.63
C ILE A 74 1.79 7.09 -32.10
N VAL A 75 1.61 6.04 -32.91
CA VAL A 75 1.07 6.16 -34.27
C VAL A 75 -0.45 6.11 -34.15
N LEU A 76 -1.13 7.24 -34.34
CA LEU A 76 -2.58 7.29 -34.42
C LEU A 76 -3.00 6.76 -35.80
N VAL A 77 -3.30 5.47 -35.89
CA VAL A 77 -3.97 4.90 -37.07
C VAL A 77 -5.43 5.34 -37.05
N ARG A 78 -5.79 6.17 -38.04
CA ARG A 78 -7.12 6.72 -38.25
C ARG A 78 -7.97 5.73 -39.06
N GLY A 79 -8.94 5.11 -38.40
CA GLY A 79 -10.27 4.78 -38.94
C GLY A 79 -10.40 3.56 -39.85
N GLU A 80 -11.24 2.61 -39.42
CA GLU A 80 -12.25 1.96 -40.27
C GLU A 80 -13.25 1.19 -39.39
N GLU A 81 -14.52 1.56 -39.53
CA GLU A 81 -15.71 0.82 -39.06
C GLU A 81 -16.16 -0.08 -40.23
N PRO A 82 -16.64 -1.31 -39.98
CA PRO A 82 -17.87 -1.69 -40.68
C PRO A 82 -18.80 -2.64 -39.89
N THR A 83 -20.06 -2.24 -39.79
CA THR A 83 -21.24 -2.87 -40.43
C THR A 83 -21.71 -4.23 -39.88
N ASP A 84 -22.80 -4.13 -39.11
CA ASP A 84 -24.04 -4.94 -39.12
C ASP A 84 -24.05 -6.23 -39.96
N GLU A 85 -24.20 -7.38 -39.29
CA GLU A 85 -24.75 -8.61 -39.87
C GLU A 85 -25.63 -9.29 -38.81
N ALA A 86 -26.90 -9.43 -39.16
CA ALA A 86 -27.99 -9.83 -38.31
C ALA A 86 -28.18 -11.36 -38.31
N SER A 87 -28.50 -11.94 -37.15
CA SER A 87 -29.25 -13.19 -37.10
C SER A 87 -30.05 -13.30 -35.79
N PRO A 88 -31.40 -13.36 -35.84
CA PRO A 88 -32.25 -13.44 -34.66
C PRO A 88 -32.65 -14.89 -34.36
N GLU A 89 -32.63 -15.30 -33.09
CA GLU A 89 -33.41 -16.46 -32.62
C GLU A 89 -34.15 -16.08 -31.32
N PRO A 90 -35.48 -16.29 -31.25
CA PRO A 90 -36.33 -15.79 -30.18
C PRO A 90 -36.58 -16.82 -29.06
N GLY A 91 -36.60 -16.35 -27.81
CA GLY A 91 -37.14 -17.11 -26.68
C GLY A 91 -37.63 -16.17 -25.57
N PRO A 92 -38.95 -16.04 -25.33
CA PRO A 92 -39.52 -15.03 -24.44
C PRO A 92 -39.90 -15.57 -23.04
N SER A 93 -40.18 -14.60 -22.17
CA SER A 93 -40.94 -14.66 -20.91
C SER A 93 -40.22 -15.09 -19.63
N HIS A 94 -39.69 -14.13 -18.87
CA HIS A 94 -40.40 -13.26 -17.89
C HIS A 94 -40.61 -13.95 -16.54
N SER A 95 -39.81 -13.57 -15.55
CA SER A 95 -40.33 -13.33 -14.21
C SER A 95 -39.80 -12.00 -13.72
N ALA A 96 -40.71 -11.04 -13.64
CA ALA A 96 -40.48 -9.71 -13.09
C ALA A 96 -39.92 -9.80 -11.66
N GLY A 97 -38.75 -9.23 -11.46
CA GLY A 97 -38.28 -8.76 -10.17
C GLY A 97 -38.20 -7.25 -10.25
N ILE A 98 -39.32 -6.59 -9.96
CA ILE A 98 -39.38 -5.15 -9.72
C ILE A 98 -38.44 -4.86 -8.55
N GLY A 99 -37.38 -4.12 -8.85
CA GLY A 99 -36.46 -3.52 -7.90
C GLY A 99 -36.00 -2.20 -8.51
N ASP A 100 -36.97 -1.33 -8.76
CA ASP A 100 -36.77 0.07 -9.04
C ASP A 100 -36.13 0.70 -7.79
N GLY A 101 -35.04 1.44 -7.99
CA GLY A 101 -34.16 1.86 -6.91
C GLY A 101 -32.85 2.45 -7.44
N GLU A 102 -32.98 3.44 -8.33
CA GLU A 102 -32.34 4.74 -8.20
C GLU A 102 -30.91 4.75 -7.61
N ASN A 103 -29.90 5.10 -8.40
CA ASN A 103 -29.39 6.47 -8.37
C ASN A 103 -28.23 6.66 -9.34
N GLU A 104 -28.37 7.72 -10.12
CA GLU A 104 -27.30 8.42 -10.77
C GLU A 104 -26.21 8.78 -9.76
N SER A 105 -25.07 8.11 -9.86
CA SER A 105 -23.80 8.65 -9.41
C SER A 105 -22.70 7.88 -10.13
N GLU A 106 -22.48 8.24 -11.40
CA GLU A 106 -21.29 7.88 -12.17
C GLU A 106 -19.98 8.33 -11.49
N SER A 107 -20.05 9.05 -10.36
CA SER A 107 -18.94 9.40 -9.46
C SER A 107 -18.80 8.49 -8.22
N GLN A 108 -19.84 7.77 -7.76
CA GLN A 108 -19.75 6.81 -6.63
C GLN A 108 -19.31 5.40 -7.05
N GLY A 109 -19.29 5.12 -8.36
CA GLY A 109 -18.78 3.89 -8.95
C GLY A 109 -17.28 3.65 -8.73
N ASP A 110 -16.53 4.65 -8.25
CA ASP A 110 -15.06 4.55 -8.16
C ASP A 110 -14.58 4.03 -6.78
N VAL A 111 -15.07 4.59 -5.67
CA VAL A 111 -14.54 4.24 -4.34
C VAL A 111 -14.96 2.84 -3.88
N ARG A 112 -16.24 2.47 -4.05
CA ARG A 112 -16.74 1.15 -3.64
C ARG A 112 -16.11 0.02 -4.46
N THR A 113 -15.87 0.25 -5.75
CA THR A 113 -15.24 -0.74 -6.63
C THR A 113 -13.75 -0.86 -6.35
N LEU A 114 -13.07 0.27 -6.10
CA LEU A 114 -11.68 0.29 -5.66
C LEU A 114 -11.49 -0.48 -4.35
N TYR A 115 -12.34 -0.24 -3.36
CA TYR A 115 -12.29 -0.95 -2.07
C TYR A 115 -12.51 -2.46 -2.25
N LYS A 116 -13.50 -2.87 -3.05
CA LYS A 116 -13.72 -4.29 -3.38
C LYS A 116 -12.51 -4.92 -4.08
N ARG A 117 -11.87 -4.20 -5.01
CA ARG A 117 -10.65 -4.66 -5.71
C ARG A 117 -9.49 -4.83 -4.74
N TYR A 118 -9.28 -3.84 -3.88
CA TYR A 118 -8.27 -3.88 -2.83
C TYR A 118 -8.47 -5.09 -1.91
N LEU A 119 -9.68 -5.29 -1.38
CA LEU A 119 -9.97 -6.42 -0.50
C LEU A 119 -9.68 -7.77 -1.17
N ARG A 120 -10.06 -7.93 -2.43
CA ARG A 120 -9.76 -9.16 -3.20
C ARG A 120 -8.25 -9.40 -3.33
N ALA A 121 -7.49 -8.35 -3.66
CA ALA A 121 -6.04 -8.43 -3.77
C ALA A 121 -5.38 -8.75 -2.42
N GLU A 122 -5.84 -8.13 -1.34
CA GLU A 122 -5.35 -8.34 0.03
C GLU A 122 -5.61 -9.79 0.48
N ILE A 123 -6.81 -10.31 0.26
CA ILE A 123 -7.17 -11.71 0.57
C ILE A 123 -6.29 -12.67 -0.25
N ALA A 124 -6.14 -12.43 -1.55
CA ALA A 124 -5.31 -13.27 -2.42
C ALA A 124 -3.83 -13.27 -1.98
N SER A 125 -3.31 -12.10 -1.61
CA SER A 125 -1.95 -11.94 -1.09
C SER A 125 -1.75 -12.74 0.20
N ARG A 126 -2.69 -12.64 1.15
CA ARG A 126 -2.66 -13.42 2.41
C ARG A 126 -2.72 -14.92 2.13
N GLN A 127 -3.60 -15.38 1.24
CA GLN A 127 -3.70 -16.79 0.86
C GLN A 127 -2.41 -17.31 0.20
N LEU A 128 -1.76 -16.51 -0.63
CA LEU A 128 -0.50 -16.88 -1.24
C LEU A 128 0.63 -16.96 -0.21
N LYS A 129 0.71 -15.99 0.70
CA LYS A 129 1.67 -15.98 1.81
C LYS A 129 1.52 -17.21 2.70
N MET A 130 0.28 -17.55 3.06
CA MET A 130 -0.03 -18.77 3.83
C MET A 130 0.43 -20.03 3.10
N ARG A 131 0.13 -20.16 1.80
CA ARG A 131 0.59 -21.30 0.99
C ARG A 131 2.11 -21.40 0.92
N LYS A 132 2.81 -20.28 0.83
CA LYS A 132 4.28 -20.26 0.87
C LYS A 132 4.79 -20.78 2.21
N LEU A 133 4.28 -20.25 3.33
CA LEU A 133 4.67 -20.68 4.66
C LEU A 133 4.42 -22.18 4.90
N HIS A 134 3.29 -22.71 4.45
CA HIS A 134 3.01 -24.16 4.55
C HIS A 134 4.04 -25.01 3.81
N LYS A 135 4.47 -24.57 2.62
CA LYS A 135 5.51 -25.28 1.86
C LYS A 135 6.86 -25.20 2.54
N ASP A 136 7.21 -24.04 3.09
CA ASP A 136 8.47 -23.84 3.81
C ASP A 136 8.52 -24.71 5.08
N ILE A 137 7.41 -24.76 5.85
CA ILE A 137 7.27 -25.65 7.02
C ILE A 137 7.44 -27.12 6.60
N ALA A 138 6.72 -27.57 5.57
CA ALA A 138 6.81 -28.95 5.10
C ALA A 138 8.22 -29.34 4.61
N LEU A 139 8.97 -28.39 4.04
CA LEU A 139 10.35 -28.61 3.64
C LEU A 139 11.26 -28.75 4.86
N LEU A 140 11.09 -27.89 5.86
CA LEU A 140 11.83 -27.96 7.13
C LEU A 140 11.55 -29.26 7.88
N ASP A 141 10.29 -29.71 7.93
CA ASP A 141 9.90 -30.97 8.57
C ASP A 141 10.64 -32.16 7.93
N ARG A 142 10.70 -32.21 6.59
CA ARG A 142 11.46 -33.24 5.87
C ARG A 142 12.96 -33.19 6.18
N GLN A 143 13.54 -31.99 6.28
CA GLN A 143 14.95 -31.84 6.64
C GLN A 143 15.21 -32.33 8.07
N LEU A 144 14.31 -32.02 9.00
CA LEU A 144 14.40 -32.50 10.39
C LEU A 144 14.30 -34.03 10.46
N ASP A 145 13.40 -34.64 9.70
CA ASP A 145 13.24 -36.09 9.65
C ASP A 145 14.50 -36.78 9.09
N LEU A 146 15.10 -36.22 8.03
CA LEU A 146 16.36 -36.71 7.49
C LEU A 146 17.48 -36.63 8.54
N VAL A 147 17.62 -35.49 9.23
CA VAL A 147 18.64 -35.31 10.28
C VAL A 147 18.40 -36.28 11.46
N ARG A 148 17.14 -36.51 11.84
CA ARG A 148 16.78 -37.48 12.88
C ARG A 148 17.10 -38.91 12.48
N SER A 149 16.82 -39.29 11.24
CA SER A 149 17.15 -40.62 10.70
C SER A 149 18.65 -40.84 10.51
N ALA A 150 19.40 -39.77 10.24
CA ALA A 150 20.84 -39.82 10.03
C ALA A 150 21.66 -39.79 11.34
N ARG A 151 21.04 -39.50 12.48
CA ARG A 151 21.67 -39.71 13.79
C ARG A 151 21.58 -41.20 14.12
N PRO A 152 22.69 -41.96 14.14
CA PRO A 152 22.68 -43.27 14.75
C PRO A 152 22.30 -43.10 16.22
N SER A 153 21.36 -43.91 16.68
CA SER A 153 20.98 -44.08 18.09
C SER A 153 22.18 -44.64 18.87
N GLY A 154 23.18 -43.80 19.11
CA GLY A 154 24.33 -44.12 19.92
C GLY A 154 24.05 -43.76 21.37
N LEU A 155 24.29 -44.73 22.25
CA LEU A 155 24.29 -44.68 23.71
C LEU A 155 22.94 -45.00 24.38
N ALA A 156 22.60 -46.30 24.36
CA ALA A 156 21.98 -46.90 25.53
C ALA A 156 22.91 -46.71 26.74
N PRO A 157 22.41 -46.28 27.91
CA PRO A 157 23.23 -46.12 29.09
C PRO A 157 23.76 -47.49 29.54
N GLY A 158 25.08 -47.56 29.73
CA GLY A 158 25.78 -48.74 30.17
C GLY A 158 25.16 -49.33 31.44
N HIS A 159 24.80 -50.59 31.33
CA HIS A 159 24.50 -51.50 32.42
C HIS A 159 25.69 -51.51 33.38
N LEU A 160 25.53 -50.87 34.54
CA LEU A 160 26.43 -51.01 35.68
C LEU A 160 26.21 -52.42 36.23
N GLN A 161 27.19 -53.31 36.08
CA GLN A 161 27.24 -54.56 36.83
C GLN A 161 28.09 -54.32 38.08
N ASP A 162 27.50 -54.66 39.23
CA ASP A 162 28.13 -54.73 40.55
C ASP A 162 29.16 -55.88 40.64
#